data_AF-A0A814BRZ4-F1
#
_entry.id   AF-A0A814BRZ4-F1
#
_cell.length_a   1.000
_cell.length_b   1.000
_cell.length_c   1.000
_cell.angle_alpha   90.00
_cell.angle_beta   90.00
_cell.angle_gamma   90.00
#
_symmetry.space_group_name_H-M   'P 1'
#
loop_
_entity.id
_entity.type
_entity.pdbx_description
1 polymer ?
#
loop_
_entity_poly.entity_id
_entity_poly.type
_entity_poly.pdbx_seq_one_letter_code
_entity_poly.pdbx_strand_id
1 'polypeptide(L)'
;MFTFTIAILFFTIFNHAQCAITASAVLYGDHSSTSYGTLTFTQNDENSAVHITGTLTGLNATSSHGFHVHVNPVSNGSPNCTAAGPHFNPYNTLHGPRTASVMNRHVGDLGNLTTDANGMVKVDINDSIIQLGYNNRSIVDRTIVVHLLRDDGGMVDINDSIIQLGYNNRSIVDRTIVVHLLRDDGGMGGFSDSNTTGNAGARILCGLILKSSAFDIKPTILYTMFTFTIAILFFTIFNHAQCAITASAVLYGDHSSTSHGALIFTQNDENSAVHITGTLSGLNATSSHGFHVHLNPVTNGSPNCTAAGPHFNPYNTLHGPPTANITSRHVGDLGNLTTDASGTVNVNIQDSIIQLSYNNRSIVDRTIVVHLFRDDGGMGGHADSNTTGNAGARILCGLIIKSSAFDIKPTITFNRTIVVHLLHGDGGQDEFIDSNTTEYE
;
A
#
# COMPACT_ATOMS: atom_id res chain seq x y z
N MET A 1 -65.17 15.09 5.44
CA MET A 1 -64.25 15.71 4.46
C MET A 1 -62.85 15.67 5.06
N PHE A 2 -61.89 15.23 4.26
CA PHE A 2 -60.57 14.68 4.63
C PHE A 2 -59.76 15.42 5.70
N THR A 3 -59.34 14.69 6.74
CA THR A 3 -58.19 15.03 7.58
C THR A 3 -56.92 14.82 6.77
N PHE A 4 -56.24 15.92 6.41
CA PHE A 4 -54.91 15.87 5.79
C PHE A 4 -53.87 15.54 6.86
N THR A 5 -53.43 14.29 6.90
CA THR A 5 -52.20 13.92 7.59
C THR A 5 -51.04 14.27 6.67
N ILE A 6 -50.34 15.37 6.96
CA ILE A 6 -49.09 15.72 6.26
C ILE A 6 -48.02 14.73 6.76
N ALA A 7 -47.80 13.66 6.00
CA ALA A 7 -46.62 12.82 6.17
C ALA A 7 -45.43 13.60 5.61
N ILE A 8 -44.65 14.23 6.50
CA ILE A 8 -43.34 14.78 6.15
C ILE A 8 -42.43 13.59 5.87
N LEU A 9 -42.27 13.26 4.59
CA LEU A 9 -41.31 12.27 4.14
C LEU A 9 -39.91 12.88 4.31
N PHE A 10 -39.28 12.65 5.46
CA PHE A 10 -37.84 12.90 5.60
C PHE A 10 -37.12 11.90 4.69
N PHE A 11 -36.72 12.33 3.50
CA PHE A 11 -35.63 11.67 2.77
C PHE A 11 -34.35 11.89 3.58
N THR A 12 -34.06 11.01 4.53
CA THR A 12 -32.69 10.84 5.00
C THR A 12 -31.88 10.34 3.81
N ILE A 13 -31.09 11.22 3.22
CA ILE A 13 -30.03 10.84 2.29
C ILE A 13 -29.09 9.95 3.10
N PHE A 14 -29.14 8.64 2.84
CA PHE A 14 -28.16 7.72 3.39
C PHE A 14 -26.84 8.00 2.68
N ASN A 15 -25.98 8.82 3.29
CA ASN A 15 -24.55 8.79 2.99
C ASN A 15 -24.07 7.41 3.44
N HIS A 16 -24.13 6.43 2.52
CA HIS A 16 -23.35 5.22 2.66
C HIS A 16 -21.91 5.71 2.70
N ALA A 17 -21.25 5.60 3.83
CA ALA A 17 -19.81 5.78 3.90
C ALA A 17 -19.22 4.66 3.03
N GLN A 18 -19.01 4.92 1.74
CA GLN A 18 -18.36 3.97 0.87
C GLN A 18 -16.89 3.96 1.25
N CYS A 19 -16.41 2.77 1.55
CA CYS A 19 -15.02 2.58 1.88
C CYS A 19 -14.14 2.85 0.67
N ALA A 20 -13.04 3.56 0.90
CA ALA A 20 -12.03 3.76 -0.12
C ALA A 20 -11.60 2.39 -0.67
N ILE A 21 -11.59 2.26 -1.99
CA ILE A 21 -11.02 1.09 -2.64
C ILE A 21 -9.52 1.14 -2.41
N THR A 22 -8.97 0.04 -1.92
CA THR A 22 -7.53 -0.14 -1.76
C THR A 22 -7.03 -1.25 -2.68
N ALA A 23 -5.84 -1.05 -3.22
CA ALA A 23 -5.08 -2.06 -3.94
C ALA A 23 -3.62 -2.01 -3.47
N SER A 24 -2.88 -3.10 -3.64
CA SER A 24 -1.46 -3.15 -3.27
C SER A 24 -0.64 -3.90 -4.30
N ALA A 25 0.62 -3.55 -4.41
CA ALA A 25 1.61 -4.27 -5.20
C ALA A 25 2.86 -4.50 -4.36
N VAL A 26 3.40 -5.72 -4.45
CA VAL A 26 4.75 -6.02 -4.00
C VAL A 26 5.63 -6.13 -5.24
N LEU A 27 6.67 -5.31 -5.30
CA LEU A 27 7.53 -5.22 -6.46
C LEU A 27 8.84 -5.95 -6.18
N TYR A 28 9.26 -6.77 -7.14
CA TYR A 28 10.52 -7.51 -7.11
C TYR A 28 11.41 -7.12 -8.28
N GLY A 29 12.70 -7.03 -8.01
CA GLY A 29 13.71 -6.67 -8.99
C GLY A 29 13.77 -7.69 -10.12
N ASP A 30 13.92 -7.24 -11.37
CA ASP A 30 14.15 -8.12 -12.50
C ASP A 30 15.60 -8.61 -12.55
N HIS A 31 15.79 -9.85 -13.00
CA HIS A 31 17.10 -10.50 -13.10
C HIS A 31 17.90 -10.51 -11.78
N SER A 32 19.18 -10.11 -11.81
CA SER A 32 20.07 -10.03 -10.64
C SER A 32 19.88 -8.75 -9.82
N SER A 33 18.79 -8.01 -10.05
CA SER A 33 18.49 -6.81 -9.28
C SER A 33 18.09 -7.19 -7.86
N THR A 34 18.67 -6.51 -6.88
CA THR A 34 18.24 -6.57 -5.49
C THR A 34 17.21 -5.49 -5.17
N SER A 35 16.59 -4.86 -6.18
CA SER A 35 15.54 -3.88 -5.95
C SER A 35 14.27 -4.56 -5.46
N TYR A 36 13.54 -3.93 -4.54
CA TYR A 36 12.27 -4.42 -4.05
C TYR A 36 11.46 -3.31 -3.41
N GLY A 37 10.18 -3.54 -3.14
CA GLY A 37 9.37 -2.60 -2.39
C GLY A 37 7.89 -2.92 -2.37
N THR A 38 7.13 -2.05 -1.73
CA THR A 38 5.67 -2.11 -1.65
C THR A 38 5.06 -0.81 -2.13
N LEU A 39 3.91 -0.92 -2.77
CA LEU A 39 3.02 0.19 -3.07
C LEU A 39 1.61 -0.13 -2.62
N THR A 40 0.92 0.86 -2.07
CA THR A 40 -0.52 0.85 -1.81
C THR A 40 -1.17 1.97 -2.59
N PHE A 41 -2.33 1.66 -3.16
CA PHE A 41 -3.17 2.55 -3.94
C PHE A 41 -4.48 2.71 -3.18
N THR A 42 -4.95 3.93 -3.01
CA THR A 42 -6.20 4.23 -2.31
C THR A 42 -7.04 5.20 -3.12
N GLN A 43 -8.33 4.92 -3.26
CA GLN A 43 -9.28 5.78 -3.97
C GLN A 43 -10.61 5.83 -3.23
N ASN A 44 -11.03 7.00 -2.77
CA ASN A 44 -12.24 7.16 -1.95
C ASN A 44 -13.53 6.88 -2.75
N ASP A 45 -13.61 7.43 -3.95
CA ASP A 45 -14.73 7.27 -4.88
C ASP A 45 -14.25 7.42 -6.34
N GLU A 46 -15.15 7.21 -7.29
CA GLU A 46 -14.84 7.27 -8.73
C GLU A 46 -14.29 8.62 -9.24
N ASN A 47 -14.57 9.71 -8.51
CA ASN A 47 -14.17 11.07 -8.86
C ASN A 47 -12.88 11.50 -8.15
N SER A 48 -12.51 10.80 -7.09
CA SER A 48 -11.29 11.04 -6.32
C SER A 48 -10.06 10.56 -7.07
N ALA A 49 -8.95 11.27 -6.89
CA ALA A 49 -7.64 10.81 -7.34
C ALA A 49 -7.22 9.52 -6.62
N VAL A 50 -6.43 8.70 -7.29
CA VAL A 50 -5.78 7.56 -6.65
C VAL A 50 -4.52 8.08 -5.97
N HIS A 51 -4.44 7.85 -4.66
CA HIS A 51 -3.26 8.12 -3.84
C HIS A 51 -2.37 6.87 -3.83
N ILE A 52 -1.13 7.01 -4.27
CA ILE A 52 -0.11 5.96 -4.33
C ILE A 52 0.91 6.26 -3.24
N THR A 53 1.06 5.35 -2.29
CA THR A 53 2.07 5.43 -1.24
C THR A 53 2.90 4.17 -1.15
N GLY A 54 4.12 4.28 -0.65
CA GLY A 54 4.93 3.10 -0.39
C GLY A 54 6.42 3.39 -0.33
N THR A 55 7.21 2.34 -0.36
CA THR A 55 8.67 2.42 -0.30
C THR A 55 9.30 1.43 -1.26
N LEU A 56 10.23 1.91 -2.07
CA LEU A 56 11.05 1.13 -2.99
C LEU A 56 12.52 1.31 -2.62
N THR A 57 13.34 0.28 -2.86
CA THR A 57 14.75 0.26 -2.48
C THR A 57 15.57 -0.58 -3.44
N GLY A 58 16.89 -0.58 -3.24
CA GLY A 58 17.86 -1.27 -4.09
C GLY A 58 17.90 -0.69 -5.51
N LEU A 59 17.46 0.56 -5.68
CA LEU A 59 17.56 1.31 -6.93
C LEU A 59 18.91 2.03 -6.97
N ASN A 60 19.31 2.53 -8.14
CA ASN A 60 20.51 3.34 -8.23
C ASN A 60 20.37 4.58 -7.32
N ALA A 61 21.42 4.93 -6.57
CA ALA A 61 21.37 6.07 -5.66
C ALA A 61 21.41 7.39 -6.43
N THR A 62 20.69 8.41 -5.92
CA THR A 62 20.65 9.77 -6.48
C THR A 62 20.27 9.82 -7.98
N SER A 63 19.41 8.93 -8.43
CA SER A 63 18.96 8.82 -9.82
C SER A 63 17.45 8.92 -9.97
N SER A 64 17.02 9.18 -11.20
CA SER A 64 15.61 9.24 -11.56
C SER A 64 15.22 8.03 -12.40
N HIS A 65 14.02 7.51 -12.15
CA HIS A 65 13.52 6.26 -12.70
C HIS A 65 12.09 6.45 -13.22
N GLY A 66 11.85 6.11 -14.49
CA GLY A 66 10.51 6.08 -15.07
C GLY A 66 9.59 5.11 -14.33
N PHE A 67 8.33 5.47 -14.15
CA PHE A 67 7.38 4.76 -13.30
C PHE A 67 6.02 4.66 -13.98
N HIS A 68 5.63 3.43 -14.33
CA HIS A 68 4.51 3.20 -15.24
C HIS A 68 3.67 1.99 -14.85
N VAL A 69 2.38 2.03 -15.18
CA VAL A 69 1.51 0.85 -15.18
C VAL A 69 1.50 0.25 -16.59
N HIS A 70 1.70 -1.05 -16.68
CA HIS A 70 1.75 -1.83 -17.90
C HIS A 70 0.54 -2.76 -18.03
N VAL A 71 0.22 -3.17 -19.26
CA VAL A 71 -1.05 -3.84 -19.57
C VAL A 71 -1.19 -5.22 -18.92
N ASN A 72 -0.15 -6.05 -19.01
CA ASN A 72 -0.24 -7.48 -18.68
C ASN A 72 0.12 -7.73 -17.21
N PRO A 73 -0.59 -8.64 -16.53
CA PRO A 73 -0.21 -9.08 -15.20
C PRO A 73 1.06 -9.94 -15.23
N VAL A 74 2.00 -9.64 -14.34
CA VAL A 74 3.20 -10.45 -14.06
C VAL A 74 3.08 -10.96 -12.62
N SER A 75 3.27 -12.26 -12.42
CA SER A 75 3.18 -12.90 -11.10
C SER A 75 4.20 -12.34 -10.10
N ASN A 76 3.77 -12.15 -8.85
CA ASN A 76 4.67 -11.81 -7.74
C ASN A 76 5.73 -12.93 -7.56
N GLY A 77 7.00 -12.55 -7.35
CA GLY A 77 8.10 -13.48 -7.06
C GLY A 77 8.78 -14.16 -8.26
N SER A 78 8.33 -13.92 -9.51
CA SER A 78 9.04 -14.37 -10.72
C SER A 78 9.16 -13.18 -11.67
N PRO A 79 10.23 -12.37 -11.51
CA PRO A 79 10.31 -11.09 -12.17
C PRO A 79 10.74 -11.37 -13.61
N ASN A 80 9.75 -11.38 -14.49
CA ASN A 80 9.96 -11.16 -15.90
C ASN A 80 9.20 -9.88 -16.23
N CYS A 81 9.77 -8.74 -15.85
CA CYS A 81 9.10 -7.46 -16.02
C CYS A 81 8.87 -7.12 -17.49
N THR A 82 9.63 -7.74 -18.40
CA THR A 82 9.39 -7.64 -19.85
C THR A 82 8.03 -8.22 -20.26
N ALA A 83 7.50 -9.23 -19.55
CA ALA A 83 6.20 -9.82 -19.83
C ALA A 83 5.01 -8.87 -19.57
N ALA A 84 5.23 -7.77 -18.84
CA ALA A 84 4.19 -6.78 -18.55
C ALA A 84 3.63 -6.08 -19.82
N GLY A 85 4.31 -6.20 -20.97
CA GLY A 85 3.83 -5.62 -22.24
C GLY A 85 3.98 -4.09 -22.27
N PRO A 86 3.26 -3.35 -23.14
CA PRO A 86 3.37 -1.89 -23.23
C PRO A 86 2.74 -1.17 -22.03
N HIS A 87 2.91 0.16 -21.95
CA HIS A 87 2.19 0.99 -20.98
C HIS A 87 0.67 0.83 -21.15
N PHE A 88 -0.05 0.98 -20.05
CA PHE A 88 -1.49 0.90 -20.04
C PHE A 88 -2.11 2.12 -20.75
N ASN A 89 -2.57 1.89 -21.98
CA ASN A 89 -3.04 2.93 -22.89
C ASN A 89 -4.41 2.57 -23.51
N PRO A 90 -5.52 2.67 -22.75
CA PRO A 90 -6.86 2.33 -23.25
C PRO A 90 -7.40 3.33 -24.29
N TYR A 91 -6.78 4.49 -24.45
CA TYR A 91 -7.23 5.56 -25.36
C TYR A 91 -6.33 5.74 -26.58
N ASN A 92 -5.32 4.89 -26.75
CA ASN A 92 -4.36 4.95 -27.85
C ASN A 92 -3.74 6.36 -28.02
N THR A 93 -3.39 6.97 -26.90
CA THR A 93 -2.70 8.26 -26.84
C THR A 93 -1.20 8.09 -27.00
N LEU A 94 -0.48 9.19 -27.21
CA LEU A 94 0.97 9.18 -27.10
C LEU A 94 1.39 9.16 -25.63
N HIS A 95 2.58 8.64 -25.38
CA HIS A 95 3.24 8.77 -24.09
C HIS A 95 3.42 10.24 -23.71
N GLY A 96 3.30 10.56 -22.42
CA GLY A 96 3.39 11.94 -21.94
C GLY A 96 3.66 12.06 -20.45
N PRO A 97 3.91 13.28 -19.95
CA PRO A 97 4.20 13.49 -18.54
C PRO A 97 2.95 13.27 -17.70
N ARG A 98 3.11 12.86 -16.42
CA ARG A 98 1.99 12.65 -15.47
C ARG A 98 1.01 13.84 -15.39
N THR A 99 1.49 15.06 -15.59
CA THR A 99 0.65 16.27 -15.52
C THR A 99 -0.24 16.47 -16.75
N ALA A 100 -0.05 15.69 -17.81
CA ALA A 100 -0.86 15.78 -19.02
C ALA A 100 -2.28 15.22 -18.82
N SER A 101 -3.20 15.70 -19.65
CA SER A 101 -4.58 15.21 -19.68
C SER A 101 -4.67 13.78 -20.20
N VAL A 102 -5.81 13.13 -20.01
CA VAL A 102 -6.04 11.73 -20.40
C VAL A 102 -5.90 11.50 -21.91
N MET A 103 -5.97 12.56 -22.71
CA MET A 103 -5.79 12.52 -24.16
C MET A 103 -4.33 12.71 -24.62
N ASN A 104 -3.43 13.09 -23.71
CA ASN A 104 -2.04 13.49 -24.01
C ASN A 104 -1.00 12.71 -23.19
N ARG A 105 -1.40 11.61 -22.55
CA ARG A 105 -0.51 10.61 -21.96
C ARG A 105 -1.20 9.26 -21.95
N HIS A 106 -0.45 8.18 -21.79
CA HIS A 106 -1.06 6.91 -21.42
C HIS A 106 -1.68 7.02 -20.03
N VAL A 107 -2.73 6.23 -19.77
CA VAL A 107 -3.31 6.14 -18.42
C VAL A 107 -2.26 5.63 -17.43
N GLY A 108 -1.38 4.73 -17.86
CA GLY A 108 -0.31 4.20 -17.03
C GLY A 108 0.89 5.11 -16.82
N ASP A 109 0.95 6.31 -17.40
CA ASP A 109 2.13 7.19 -17.30
C ASP A 109 2.16 7.94 -15.95
N LEU A 110 2.95 7.47 -14.97
CA LEU A 110 3.04 8.07 -13.64
C LEU A 110 4.29 8.94 -13.45
N GLY A 111 5.10 9.12 -14.49
CA GLY A 111 6.26 10.00 -14.51
C GLY A 111 7.48 9.35 -13.85
N ASN A 112 8.19 10.09 -13.01
CA ASN A 112 9.48 9.68 -12.47
C ASN A 112 9.51 9.60 -10.95
N LEU A 113 10.24 8.60 -10.44
CA LEU A 113 10.67 8.49 -9.06
C LEU A 113 12.12 8.98 -8.93
N THR A 114 12.48 9.58 -7.80
CA THR A 114 13.86 10.03 -7.52
C THR A 114 14.34 9.38 -6.24
N THR A 115 15.49 8.69 -6.32
CA THR A 115 16.08 7.97 -5.19
C THR A 115 16.95 8.88 -4.34
N ASP A 116 17.03 8.55 -3.05
CA ASP A 116 17.99 9.17 -2.12
C ASP A 116 19.41 8.60 -2.29
N ALA A 117 20.33 9.02 -1.42
CA ALA A 117 21.72 8.57 -1.41
C ALA A 117 21.91 7.07 -1.12
N ASN A 118 20.87 6.41 -0.60
CA ASN A 118 20.87 4.98 -0.29
C ASN A 118 20.13 4.16 -1.36
N GLY A 119 19.67 4.78 -2.46
CA GLY A 119 18.91 4.08 -3.49
C GLY A 119 17.47 3.77 -3.07
N MET A 120 16.91 4.51 -2.11
CA MET A 120 15.55 4.37 -1.62
C MET A 120 14.62 5.47 -2.16
N VAL A 121 13.34 5.14 -2.34
CA VAL A 121 12.27 6.07 -2.69
C VAL A 121 11.13 5.90 -1.71
N LYS A 122 10.68 6.98 -1.08
CA LYS A 122 9.36 7.06 -0.47
C LYS A 122 8.38 7.58 -1.52
N VAL A 123 7.46 6.73 -1.96
CA VAL A 123 6.46 7.09 -2.96
C VAL A 123 5.29 7.78 -2.26
N ASP A 124 4.90 8.93 -2.79
CA ASP A 124 3.73 9.71 -2.39
C ASP A 124 3.24 10.49 -3.60
N ILE A 125 2.28 9.91 -4.34
CA ILE A 125 1.81 10.44 -5.63
C ILE A 125 0.29 10.44 -5.63
N ASN A 126 -0.32 11.55 -6.06
CA ASN A 126 -1.74 11.61 -6.39
C ASN A 126 -1.91 11.65 -7.92
N ASP A 127 -2.65 10.72 -8.48
CA ASP A 127 -2.98 10.70 -9.91
C ASP A 127 -4.50 10.68 -10.13
N SER A 128 -4.99 11.66 -10.90
CA SER A 128 -6.43 11.86 -11.15
C SER A 128 -6.96 11.08 -12.36
N ILE A 129 -6.09 10.37 -13.10
CA ILE A 129 -6.45 9.67 -14.33
C ILE A 129 -6.63 8.18 -14.09
N ILE A 130 -5.70 7.53 -13.40
CA ILE A 130 -5.84 6.12 -13.02
C ILE A 130 -7.04 5.92 -12.08
N GLN A 131 -7.56 4.69 -12.03
CA GLN A 131 -8.73 4.32 -11.22
C GLN A 131 -8.54 2.93 -10.61
N LEU A 132 -9.31 2.60 -9.57
CA LEU A 132 -9.31 1.29 -8.91
C LEU A 132 -10.65 0.56 -9.11
N GLY A 133 -10.88 0.05 -10.32
CA GLY A 133 -12.02 -0.81 -10.63
C GLY A 133 -13.33 -0.11 -11.04
N TYR A 134 -13.36 1.23 -11.15
CA TYR A 134 -14.57 1.97 -11.54
C TYR A 134 -14.84 1.99 -13.06
N ASN A 135 -13.79 2.00 -13.89
CA ASN A 135 -13.95 2.11 -15.35
C ASN A 135 -12.74 1.53 -16.09
N ASN A 136 -12.69 1.75 -17.42
CA ASN A 136 -11.62 1.27 -18.30
C ASN A 136 -10.24 1.87 -18.03
N ARG A 137 -10.09 2.77 -17.06
CA ARG A 137 -8.82 3.30 -16.53
C ARG A 137 -8.32 2.52 -15.31
N SER A 138 -8.99 1.41 -14.96
CA SER A 138 -8.61 0.59 -13.82
C SER A 138 -7.20 0.02 -13.97
N ILE A 139 -6.38 0.21 -12.94
CA ILE A 139 -5.02 -0.34 -12.84
C ILE A 139 -4.96 -1.64 -12.03
N VAL A 140 -6.06 -2.08 -11.44
CA VAL A 140 -6.16 -3.40 -10.80
C VAL A 140 -5.93 -4.50 -11.84
N ASP A 141 -5.26 -5.58 -11.42
CA ASP A 141 -4.85 -6.73 -12.24
C ASP A 141 -3.86 -6.38 -13.36
N ARG A 142 -3.12 -5.28 -13.17
CA ARG A 142 -2.05 -4.82 -14.05
C ARG A 142 -0.73 -4.78 -13.31
N THR A 143 0.36 -4.64 -14.04
CA THR A 143 1.69 -4.60 -13.45
C THR A 143 2.20 -3.17 -13.35
N ILE A 144 2.61 -2.76 -12.15
CA ILE A 144 3.39 -1.54 -11.97
C ILE A 144 4.87 -1.85 -12.23
N VAL A 145 5.57 -0.96 -12.92
CA VAL A 145 6.96 -1.12 -13.36
C VAL A 145 7.76 0.15 -13.02
N VAL A 146 8.98 -0.05 -12.54
CA VAL A 146 10.02 0.97 -12.44
C VAL A 146 11.12 0.63 -13.45
N HIS A 147 11.55 1.64 -14.18
CA HIS A 147 12.58 1.54 -15.20
C HIS A 147 13.95 1.98 -14.69
N LEU A 148 15.01 1.59 -15.39
CA LEU A 148 16.40 1.86 -15.02
C LEU A 148 16.74 3.34 -15.14
N LEU A 149 16.23 4.01 -16.17
CA LEU A 149 16.52 5.39 -16.49
C LEU A 149 15.31 6.27 -16.25
N ARG A 150 15.58 7.56 -16.25
CA ARG A 150 14.58 8.62 -16.21
C ARG A 150 13.71 8.54 -17.46
N ASP A 151 12.41 8.66 -17.26
CA ASP A 151 11.43 8.91 -18.31
C ASP A 151 11.47 10.39 -18.74
N ASP A 152 11.53 10.64 -20.04
CA ASP A 152 11.52 11.98 -20.61
C ASP A 152 10.10 12.56 -20.74
N GLY A 153 9.07 11.75 -20.48
CA GLY A 153 7.67 12.16 -20.58
C GLY A 153 7.26 12.50 -22.02
N GLY A 154 7.87 11.87 -23.02
CA GLY A 154 7.62 12.13 -24.44
C GLY A 154 8.30 13.39 -24.97
N MET A 155 9.30 13.91 -24.26
CA MET A 155 10.10 15.07 -24.69
C MET A 155 11.43 14.62 -25.28
N VAL A 156 11.77 15.11 -26.47
CA VAL A 156 13.08 14.86 -27.07
C VAL A 156 14.16 15.66 -26.30
N ASP A 157 15.01 14.99 -25.52
CA ASP A 157 16.26 15.59 -25.05
C ASP A 157 17.32 15.48 -26.16
N ILE A 158 17.57 16.60 -26.84
CA ILE A 158 18.58 16.71 -27.90
C ILE A 158 20.02 16.39 -27.44
N ASN A 159 20.26 16.20 -26.13
CA ASN A 159 21.56 15.81 -25.59
C ASN A 159 21.75 14.28 -25.48
N ASP A 160 20.69 13.47 -25.60
CA ASP A 160 20.79 12.00 -25.55
C ASP A 160 21.35 11.41 -26.85
N SER A 161 21.54 12.23 -27.88
CA SER A 161 22.04 11.83 -29.20
C SER A 161 23.56 11.63 -29.30
N ILE A 162 24.32 11.75 -28.20
CA ILE A 162 25.79 11.74 -28.24
C ILE A 162 26.35 10.48 -27.57
N ILE A 163 26.72 9.49 -28.38
CA ILE A 163 27.54 8.34 -27.96
C ILE A 163 28.88 8.88 -27.42
N GLN A 164 29.17 8.65 -26.13
CA GLN A 164 30.42 9.06 -25.52
C GLN A 164 31.42 7.89 -25.45
N LEU A 165 32.59 8.09 -26.05
CA LEU A 165 33.74 7.15 -26.02
C LEU A 165 34.78 7.60 -24.98
N GLY A 166 34.40 7.68 -23.71
CA GLY A 166 35.33 8.01 -22.62
C GLY A 166 34.93 7.29 -21.34
N TYR A 167 35.88 6.98 -20.44
CA TYR A 167 35.64 6.26 -19.19
C TYR A 167 34.78 7.07 -18.18
N ASN A 168 33.49 7.17 -18.45
CA ASN A 168 32.47 7.69 -17.57
C ASN A 168 31.25 6.75 -17.55
N ASN A 169 30.23 7.07 -16.75
CA ASN A 169 29.01 6.27 -16.61
C ASN A 169 28.15 6.17 -17.89
N ARG A 170 28.43 7.00 -18.90
CA ARG A 170 27.84 6.98 -20.26
C ARG A 170 28.73 6.31 -21.30
N SER A 171 29.88 5.76 -20.89
CA SER A 171 30.80 5.05 -21.78
C SER A 171 30.19 3.77 -22.31
N ILE A 172 30.36 3.55 -23.61
CA ILE A 172 30.11 2.24 -24.23
C ILE A 172 31.38 1.36 -24.32
N VAL A 173 32.53 1.85 -23.85
CA VAL A 173 33.76 1.05 -23.77
C VAL A 173 33.52 -0.14 -22.82
N ASP A 174 33.85 -1.35 -23.27
CA ASP A 174 33.59 -2.65 -22.61
C ASP A 174 32.12 -3.05 -22.46
N ARG A 175 31.19 -2.40 -23.18
CA ARG A 175 29.79 -2.81 -23.28
C ARG A 175 29.49 -3.47 -24.63
N THR A 176 28.54 -4.41 -24.64
CA THR A 176 28.02 -4.98 -25.88
C THR A 176 27.13 -3.96 -26.60
N ILE A 177 27.49 -3.56 -27.81
CA ILE A 177 26.64 -2.75 -28.68
C ILE A 177 25.63 -3.69 -29.34
N VAL A 178 24.35 -3.54 -28.99
CA VAL A 178 23.26 -4.18 -29.74
C VAL A 178 22.90 -3.26 -30.89
N VAL A 179 23.35 -3.61 -32.10
CA VAL A 179 23.00 -2.85 -33.31
C VAL A 179 21.65 -3.38 -33.81
N HIS A 180 20.61 -2.57 -33.62
CA HIS A 180 19.33 -2.83 -34.27
C HIS A 180 19.51 -2.67 -35.79
N LEU A 181 18.91 -3.56 -36.59
CA LEU A 181 19.01 -3.53 -38.07
C LEU A 181 18.36 -2.27 -38.69
N LEU A 182 17.66 -1.48 -37.89
CA LEU A 182 16.98 -0.26 -38.27
C LEU A 182 17.52 0.90 -37.41
N ARG A 183 17.51 2.11 -37.99
CA ARG A 183 18.02 3.33 -37.36
C ARG A 183 17.19 3.62 -36.10
N ASP A 184 17.85 3.63 -34.94
CA ASP A 184 17.31 4.12 -33.67
C ASP A 184 16.94 5.60 -33.84
N ASP A 185 15.67 5.94 -33.61
CA ASP A 185 15.12 7.28 -33.87
C ASP A 185 15.31 8.24 -32.69
N GLY A 186 15.91 7.78 -31.58
CA GLY A 186 16.23 8.62 -30.43
C GLY A 186 15.00 9.32 -29.84
N GLY A 187 13.83 8.69 -29.87
CA GLY A 187 12.59 9.30 -29.39
C GLY A 187 11.79 10.03 -30.48
N MET A 188 12.30 10.13 -31.71
CA MET A 188 11.61 10.81 -32.81
C MET A 188 10.64 9.87 -33.50
N GLY A 189 9.51 9.62 -32.84
CA GLY A 189 8.23 9.18 -33.40
C GLY A 189 8.27 8.62 -34.82
N GLY A 190 8.71 7.36 -34.96
CA GLY A 190 8.50 6.56 -36.16
C GLY A 190 8.27 5.07 -35.86
N PHE A 191 8.64 4.60 -34.66
CA PHE A 191 8.53 3.20 -34.25
C PHE A 191 7.62 3.01 -33.02
N SER A 192 7.03 1.82 -32.89
CA SER A 192 6.07 1.48 -31.82
C SER A 192 6.65 1.60 -30.41
N ASP A 193 7.97 1.40 -30.26
CA ASP A 193 8.58 1.15 -28.95
C ASP A 193 8.99 2.45 -28.24
N SER A 194 9.37 3.48 -29.01
CA SER A 194 9.59 4.84 -28.52
C SER A 194 8.27 5.51 -28.07
N ASN A 195 7.20 5.30 -28.84
CA ASN A 195 5.85 5.78 -28.49
C ASN A 195 5.25 5.07 -27.27
N THR A 196 5.84 3.95 -26.82
CA THR A 196 5.28 3.15 -25.73
C THR A 196 6.04 3.25 -24.40
N THR A 197 7.29 3.73 -24.34
CA THR A 197 8.10 3.71 -23.09
C THR A 197 8.97 4.94 -22.75
N GLY A 198 9.00 5.99 -23.58
CA GLY A 198 9.61 7.29 -23.18
C GLY A 198 11.12 7.27 -22.86
N ASN A 199 11.90 6.40 -23.52
CA ASN A 199 13.35 6.23 -23.29
C ASN A 199 13.76 5.80 -21.86
N ALA A 200 12.83 5.36 -21.00
CA ALA A 200 13.14 5.01 -19.61
C ALA A 200 14.06 3.76 -19.45
N GLY A 201 14.38 3.06 -20.54
CA GLY A 201 15.33 1.94 -20.53
C GLY A 201 14.77 0.65 -19.93
N ALA A 202 15.68 -0.24 -19.49
CA ALA A 202 15.33 -1.57 -18.98
C ALA A 202 14.35 -1.53 -17.80
N ARG A 203 13.48 -2.52 -17.69
CA ARG A 203 12.57 -2.69 -16.55
C ARG A 203 13.32 -3.38 -15.44
N ILE A 204 13.42 -2.74 -14.27
CA ILE A 204 14.29 -3.21 -13.20
C ILE A 204 13.54 -3.68 -11.97
N LEU A 205 12.25 -3.35 -11.86
CA LEU A 205 11.42 -3.66 -10.71
C LEU A 205 9.96 -3.67 -11.15
N CYS A 206 9.20 -4.71 -10.83
CA CYS A 206 7.78 -4.79 -11.16
C CYS A 206 6.96 -5.62 -10.17
N GLY A 207 5.65 -5.37 -10.13
CA GLY A 207 4.73 -6.09 -9.25
C GLY A 207 3.28 -6.04 -9.74
N LEU A 208 2.49 -7.06 -9.41
CA LEU A 208 1.07 -7.11 -9.73
C LEU A 208 0.28 -6.22 -8.76
N ILE A 209 -0.60 -5.37 -9.30
CA ILE A 209 -1.52 -4.53 -8.52
C ILE A 209 -2.78 -5.34 -8.24
N LEU A 210 -2.94 -5.78 -7.00
CA LEU A 210 -4.08 -6.57 -6.55
C LEU A 210 -5.00 -5.73 -5.71
N LYS A 211 -6.31 -5.77 -5.99
CA LYS A 211 -7.33 -5.12 -5.16
C LYS A 211 -7.39 -5.83 -3.80
N SER A 212 -7.31 -5.06 -2.72
CA SER A 212 -7.57 -5.57 -1.37
C SER A 212 -9.04 -5.96 -1.27
N SER A 213 -9.33 -7.13 -0.72
CA SER A 213 -10.69 -7.68 -0.62
C SER A 213 -11.58 -6.86 0.33
N ALA A 214 -12.19 -5.78 -0.15
CA ALA A 214 -13.37 -5.22 0.49
C ALA A 214 -14.57 -6.08 0.06
N PHE A 215 -15.09 -6.91 0.99
CA PHE A 215 -16.35 -7.59 0.76
C PHE A 215 -17.46 -6.54 0.85
N ASP A 216 -18.05 -6.23 -0.29
CA ASP A 216 -19.22 -5.38 -0.36
C ASP A 216 -20.35 -6.10 0.39
N ILE A 217 -20.68 -5.66 1.60
CA ILE A 217 -21.78 -6.25 2.37
C ILE A 217 -23.06 -5.86 1.65
N LYS A 218 -23.49 -6.67 0.67
CA LYS A 218 -24.84 -6.57 0.14
C LYS A 218 -25.80 -6.73 1.33
N PRO A 219 -26.66 -5.75 1.63
CA PRO A 219 -27.58 -5.87 2.75
C PRO A 219 -28.51 -7.05 2.48
N THR A 220 -28.30 -8.14 3.20
CA THR A 220 -29.26 -9.24 3.20
C THR A 220 -30.37 -8.81 4.14
N ILE A 221 -31.38 -8.14 3.60
CA ILE A 221 -32.57 -7.76 4.36
C ILE A 221 -33.31 -9.06 4.70
N LEU A 222 -33.00 -9.64 5.86
CA LEU A 222 -33.75 -10.75 6.42
C LEU A 222 -35.06 -10.16 6.98
N TYR A 223 -36.12 -10.17 6.18
CA TYR A 223 -37.47 -9.87 6.64
C TYR A 223 -37.92 -10.95 7.64
N THR A 224 -37.54 -10.83 8.91
CA THR A 224 -38.24 -11.55 9.97
C THR A 224 -39.55 -10.82 10.22
N MET A 225 -40.64 -11.40 9.71
CA MET A 225 -42.02 -11.00 9.97
C MET A 225 -42.33 -11.11 11.46
N PHE A 226 -42.02 -10.06 12.23
CA PHE A 226 -42.59 -9.87 13.56
C PHE A 226 -43.77 -8.91 13.45
N THR A 227 -44.97 -9.48 13.56
CA THR A 227 -46.21 -8.75 13.69
C THR A 227 -46.33 -8.20 15.13
N PHE A 228 -46.93 -7.02 15.22
CA PHE A 228 -47.55 -6.37 16.38
C PHE A 228 -46.77 -5.31 17.21
N THR A 229 -47.36 -4.10 17.13
CA THR A 229 -47.54 -3.05 18.15
C THR A 229 -46.39 -2.13 18.53
N ILE A 230 -46.37 -0.97 17.83
CA ILE A 230 -46.25 0.39 18.36
C ILE A 230 -45.36 0.53 19.61
N ALA A 231 -44.06 0.46 19.38
CA ALA A 231 -43.07 1.30 20.04
C ALA A 231 -42.08 1.71 18.95
N ILE A 232 -42.24 2.93 18.43
CA ILE A 232 -41.30 3.52 17.47
C ILE A 232 -40.05 3.92 18.27
N LEU A 233 -39.31 2.91 18.74
CA LEU A 233 -37.89 3.06 19.02
C LEU A 233 -37.23 2.82 17.67
N PHE A 234 -36.88 3.90 16.97
CA PHE A 234 -36.05 3.84 15.77
C PHE A 234 -34.71 3.21 16.17
N PHE A 235 -34.61 1.88 16.10
CA PHE A 235 -33.32 1.20 16.02
C PHE A 235 -32.78 1.51 14.62
N THR A 236 -32.15 2.67 14.48
CA THR A 236 -31.26 2.94 13.35
C THR A 236 -30.15 1.92 13.43
N ILE A 237 -30.26 0.85 12.62
CA ILE A 237 -29.13 -0.04 12.37
C ILE A 237 -28.11 0.82 11.62
N PHE A 238 -27.14 1.35 12.35
CA PHE A 238 -25.98 1.98 11.76
C PHE A 238 -25.16 0.88 11.09
N ASN A 239 -25.38 0.67 9.79
CA ASN A 239 -24.44 -0.07 8.95
C ASN A 239 -23.20 0.82 8.80
N HIS A 240 -22.29 0.77 9.78
CA HIS A 240 -20.94 1.28 9.58
C HIS A 240 -20.28 0.32 8.59
N ALA A 241 -20.14 0.76 7.33
CA ALA A 241 -19.18 0.13 6.44
C ALA A 241 -17.79 0.37 7.06
N GLN A 242 -17.22 -0.66 7.67
CA GLN A 242 -15.82 -0.64 8.10
C GLN A 242 -14.96 -0.97 6.89
N CYS A 243 -13.94 -0.15 6.68
CA CYS A 243 -13.09 -0.19 5.51
C CYS A 243 -11.86 -1.03 5.78
N ALA A 244 -11.44 -1.80 4.78
CA ALA A 244 -10.24 -2.62 4.91
C ALA A 244 -9.03 -1.72 5.19
N ILE A 245 -8.38 -1.97 6.33
CA ILE A 245 -7.13 -1.32 6.70
C ILE A 245 -6.00 -2.08 6.01
N THR A 246 -5.07 -1.35 5.39
CA THR A 246 -3.87 -1.93 4.79
C THR A 246 -2.63 -1.34 5.45
N ALA A 247 -1.61 -2.17 5.65
CA ALA A 247 -0.27 -1.75 6.05
C ALA A 247 0.77 -2.50 5.21
N SER A 248 2.01 -2.03 5.21
CA SER A 248 3.11 -2.70 4.51
C SER A 248 4.41 -2.62 5.29
N ALA A 249 5.30 -3.57 5.03
CA ALA A 249 6.66 -3.56 5.56
C ALA A 249 7.65 -3.96 4.46
N VAL A 250 8.74 -3.20 4.35
CA VAL A 250 9.89 -3.53 3.50
C VAL A 250 11.00 -3.97 4.44
N LEU A 251 11.42 -5.24 4.31
CA LEU A 251 12.36 -5.87 5.24
C LEU A 251 13.77 -5.88 4.66
N TYR A 252 14.75 -5.53 5.49
CA TYR A 252 16.17 -5.49 5.17
C TYR A 252 16.94 -6.48 6.05
N GLY A 253 17.87 -7.21 5.44
CA GLY A 253 18.76 -8.11 6.15
C GLY A 253 19.60 -7.37 7.19
N ASP A 254 19.71 -7.93 8.40
CA ASP A 254 20.64 -7.40 9.40
C ASP A 254 22.09 -7.68 8.96
N HIS A 255 23.02 -6.77 9.28
CA HIS A 255 24.40 -6.82 8.83
C HIS A 255 24.54 -6.86 7.29
N SER A 256 25.67 -7.35 6.76
CA SER A 256 25.94 -7.47 5.32
C SER A 256 25.17 -8.63 4.66
N SER A 257 24.00 -9.00 5.18
CA SER A 257 23.17 -10.04 4.57
C SER A 257 22.47 -9.50 3.33
N THR A 258 22.31 -10.36 2.33
CA THR A 258 21.55 -10.05 1.12
C THR A 258 20.07 -10.41 1.28
N SER A 259 19.62 -10.79 2.48
CA SER A 259 18.23 -11.13 2.74
C SER A 259 17.36 -9.88 2.61
N HIS A 260 16.24 -10.00 1.93
CA HIS A 260 15.34 -8.88 1.71
C HIS A 260 13.93 -9.39 1.41
N GLY A 261 12.97 -8.48 1.43
CA GLY A 261 11.62 -8.81 1.00
C GLY A 261 10.61 -7.77 1.41
N ALA A 262 9.35 -8.05 1.12
CA ALA A 262 8.28 -7.11 1.36
C ALA A 262 7.00 -7.86 1.73
N LEU A 263 6.24 -7.27 2.64
CA LEU A 263 4.99 -7.80 3.17
C LEU A 263 3.88 -6.74 3.09
N ILE A 264 2.69 -7.20 2.77
CA ILE A 264 1.43 -6.45 2.84
C ILE A 264 0.55 -7.11 3.90
N PHE A 265 -0.07 -6.28 4.71
CA PHE A 265 -1.01 -6.66 5.75
C PHE A 265 -2.37 -6.07 5.39
N THR A 266 -3.42 -6.89 5.36
CA THR A 266 -4.80 -6.43 5.14
C THR A 266 -5.71 -6.90 6.26
N GLN A 267 -6.62 -6.04 6.70
CA GLN A 267 -7.62 -6.35 7.70
C GLN A 267 -8.95 -5.74 7.28
N ASN A 268 -9.96 -6.56 6.98
CA ASN A 268 -11.22 -6.07 6.42
C ASN A 268 -11.99 -5.17 7.39
N ASP A 269 -12.01 -5.56 8.66
CA ASP A 269 -12.68 -4.85 9.75
C ASP A 269 -12.01 -5.19 11.09
N GLU A 270 -12.45 -4.56 12.18
CA GLU A 270 -11.83 -4.73 13.50
C GLU A 270 -12.00 -6.12 14.12
N ASN A 271 -12.85 -6.98 13.55
CA ASN A 271 -13.08 -8.35 14.01
C ASN A 271 -12.46 -9.39 13.06
N SER A 272 -12.07 -8.98 11.86
CA SER A 272 -11.43 -9.82 10.86
C SER A 272 -9.97 -10.11 11.24
N ALA A 273 -9.52 -11.31 10.85
CA ALA A 273 -8.10 -11.67 10.91
C ALA A 273 -7.28 -10.78 9.98
N VAL A 274 -6.04 -10.49 10.38
CA VAL A 274 -5.07 -9.83 9.51
C VAL A 274 -4.47 -10.87 8.58
N HIS A 275 -4.53 -10.59 7.29
CA HIS A 275 -3.90 -11.40 6.25
C HIS A 275 -2.56 -10.79 5.87
N ILE A 276 -1.49 -11.58 6.01
CA ILE A 276 -0.12 -11.21 5.70
C ILE A 276 0.28 -11.92 4.41
N THR A 277 0.68 -11.16 3.40
CA THR A 277 1.13 -11.70 2.10
C THR A 277 2.42 -11.03 1.64
N GLY A 278 3.24 -11.74 0.87
CA GLY A 278 4.46 -11.21 0.29
C GLY A 278 5.52 -12.28 0.04
N THR A 279 6.74 -11.86 -0.29
CA THR A 279 7.86 -12.77 -0.53
C THR A 279 9.11 -12.23 0.15
N LEU A 280 9.84 -13.13 0.79
CA LEU A 280 11.15 -12.87 1.38
C LEU A 280 12.18 -13.79 0.72
N SER A 281 13.37 -13.29 0.45
CA SER A 281 14.43 -13.99 -0.28
C SER A 281 15.79 -13.81 0.39
N GLY A 282 16.76 -14.63 -0.02
CA GLY A 282 18.11 -14.59 0.53
C GLY A 282 18.20 -15.14 1.95
N LEU A 283 17.23 -15.95 2.36
CA LEU A 283 17.25 -16.68 3.63
C LEU A 283 18.00 -18.02 3.44
N ASN A 284 18.29 -18.72 4.55
CA ASN A 284 18.86 -20.06 4.44
C ASN A 284 17.87 -20.97 3.68
N ALA A 285 18.38 -21.82 2.79
CA ALA A 285 17.55 -22.70 1.99
C ALA A 285 17.02 -23.88 2.81
N THR A 286 15.79 -24.31 2.52
CA THR A 286 15.15 -25.48 3.18
C THR A 286 15.14 -25.41 4.70
N SER A 287 15.04 -24.22 5.28
CA SER A 287 15.07 -24.00 6.73
C SER A 287 13.80 -23.33 7.25
N SER A 288 13.62 -23.45 8.56
CA SER A 288 12.51 -22.85 9.27
C SER A 288 13.01 -21.68 10.11
N HIS A 289 12.27 -20.57 10.07
CA HIS A 289 12.65 -19.29 10.65
C HIS A 289 11.51 -18.74 11.51
N GLY A 290 11.78 -18.42 12.77
CA GLY A 290 10.83 -17.73 13.65
C GLY A 290 10.42 -16.37 13.07
N PHE A 291 9.16 -16.01 13.22
CA PHE A 291 8.56 -14.84 12.58
C PHE A 291 7.67 -14.10 13.57
N HIS A 292 8.05 -12.87 13.90
CA HIS A 292 7.43 -12.14 15.01
C HIS A 292 7.30 -10.64 14.73
N VAL A 293 6.27 -10.03 15.31
CA VAL A 293 6.21 -8.57 15.47
C VAL A 293 6.89 -8.19 16.78
N HIS A 294 7.83 -7.26 16.71
CA HIS A 294 8.59 -6.70 17.81
C HIS A 294 8.09 -5.32 18.23
N LEU A 295 8.32 -4.95 19.49
CA LEU A 295 7.71 -3.79 20.12
C LEU A 295 8.10 -2.45 19.46
N ASN A 296 9.39 -2.24 19.21
CA ASN A 296 9.91 -0.93 18.85
C ASN A 296 9.98 -0.76 17.32
N PRO A 297 9.75 0.46 16.80
CA PRO A 297 10.01 0.76 15.39
C PRO A 297 11.52 0.76 15.11
N VAL A 298 11.89 0.28 13.92
CA VAL A 298 13.22 0.46 13.33
C VAL A 298 13.16 1.46 12.18
N THR A 299 14.27 2.11 11.86
CA THR A 299 14.36 2.96 10.68
C THR A 299 14.55 2.11 9.42
N ASN A 300 13.72 2.34 8.39
CA ASN A 300 13.92 1.70 7.09
C ASN A 300 15.31 2.05 6.51
N GLY A 301 16.02 1.06 5.98
CA GLY A 301 17.34 1.25 5.34
C GLY A 301 18.56 1.21 6.28
N SER A 302 18.39 1.08 7.60
CA SER A 302 19.51 0.85 8.54
C SER A 302 19.18 -0.33 9.45
N PRO A 303 19.67 -1.55 9.13
CA PRO A 303 19.04 -2.80 9.54
C PRO A 303 19.45 -3.26 10.93
N ASN A 304 19.51 -2.35 11.92
CA ASN A 304 19.76 -2.78 13.28
C ASN A 304 18.51 -3.47 13.86
N CYS A 305 18.29 -4.74 13.52
CA CYS A 305 17.11 -5.48 13.94
C CYS A 305 17.10 -5.70 15.45
N THR A 306 18.24 -5.56 16.14
CA THR A 306 18.30 -5.57 17.60
C THR A 306 17.55 -4.39 18.23
N ALA A 307 17.48 -3.23 17.56
CA ALA A 307 16.76 -2.05 18.04
C ALA A 307 15.23 -2.27 18.15
N ALA A 308 14.69 -3.28 17.46
CA ALA A 308 13.28 -3.65 17.52
C ALA A 308 12.80 -4.08 18.92
N GLY A 309 13.70 -4.36 19.87
CA GLY A 309 13.31 -4.71 21.25
C GLY A 309 12.68 -6.11 21.36
N PRO A 310 11.92 -6.43 22.41
CA PRO A 310 11.28 -7.75 22.60
C PRO A 310 10.10 -7.97 21.64
N HIS A 311 9.54 -9.19 21.64
CA HIS A 311 8.28 -9.46 20.94
C HIS A 311 7.18 -8.52 21.46
N PHE A 312 6.23 -8.18 20.59
CA PHE A 312 5.10 -7.34 20.96
C PHE A 312 4.15 -8.11 21.89
N ASN A 313 4.22 -7.79 23.18
CA ASN A 313 3.51 -8.47 24.26
C ASN A 313 2.78 -7.47 25.19
N PRO A 314 1.67 -6.88 24.74
CA PRO A 314 0.91 -5.90 25.55
C PRO A 314 0.18 -6.52 26.75
N TYR A 315 0.06 -7.86 26.81
CA TYR A 315 -0.68 -8.58 27.85
C TYR A 315 0.23 -9.33 28.83
N ASN A 316 1.55 -9.19 28.70
CA ASN A 316 2.55 -9.85 29.53
C ASN A 316 2.33 -11.37 29.65
N THR A 317 2.02 -12.01 28.52
CA THR A 317 1.87 -13.47 28.39
C THR A 317 3.23 -14.13 28.19
N LEU A 318 3.27 -15.47 28.30
CA LEU A 318 4.41 -16.24 27.81
C LEU A 318 4.35 -16.35 26.28
N HIS A 319 5.50 -16.55 25.66
CA HIS A 319 5.59 -16.88 24.24
C HIS A 319 4.85 -18.20 23.94
N GLY A 320 4.21 -18.28 22.76
CA GLY A 320 3.48 -19.47 22.35
C GLY A 320 3.23 -19.55 20.85
N PRO A 321 2.69 -20.67 20.35
CA PRO A 321 2.45 -20.87 18.92
C PRO A 321 1.29 -19.99 18.43
N PRO A 322 1.19 -19.71 17.11
CA PRO A 322 0.09 -18.89 16.57
C PRO A 322 -1.31 -19.45 16.82
N THR A 323 -1.44 -20.76 17.06
CA THR A 323 -2.72 -21.40 17.38
C THR A 323 -3.16 -21.19 18.82
N ALA A 324 -2.28 -20.68 19.70
CA ALA A 324 -2.63 -20.37 21.08
C ALA A 324 -3.55 -19.14 21.15
N ASN A 325 -4.34 -19.07 22.22
CA ASN A 325 -5.21 -17.92 22.47
C ASN A 325 -4.42 -16.70 22.95
N ILE A 326 -5.08 -15.53 23.01
CA ILE A 326 -4.47 -14.26 23.42
C ILE A 326 -3.86 -14.26 24.83
N THR A 327 -4.23 -15.22 25.69
CA THR A 327 -3.68 -15.36 27.05
C THR A 327 -2.48 -16.32 27.14
N SER A 328 -2.12 -16.97 26.02
CA SER A 328 -1.11 -18.05 25.98
C SER A 328 -0.10 -17.89 24.83
N ARG A 329 0.00 -16.70 24.26
CA ARG A 329 1.07 -16.27 23.34
C ARG A 329 1.21 -14.76 23.40
N HIS A 330 2.34 -14.23 22.91
CA HIS A 330 2.41 -12.80 22.63
C HIS A 330 1.48 -12.45 21.46
N VAL A 331 1.09 -11.17 21.39
CA VAL A 331 0.32 -10.67 20.24
C VAL A 331 1.15 -10.82 18.97
N GLY A 332 2.43 -10.48 19.03
CA GLY A 332 3.36 -10.55 17.90
C GLY A 332 3.86 -11.95 17.51
N ASP A 333 3.45 -13.03 18.17
CA ASP A 333 3.94 -14.38 17.84
C ASP A 333 3.22 -14.93 16.58
N LEU A 334 3.91 -14.99 15.43
CA LEU A 334 3.37 -15.45 14.14
C LEU A 334 3.95 -16.80 13.70
N GLY A 335 4.78 -17.42 14.54
CA GLY A 335 5.27 -18.79 14.38
C GLY A 335 6.45 -18.86 13.42
N ASN A 336 6.36 -19.72 12.41
CA ASN A 336 7.49 -20.04 11.55
C ASN A 336 7.20 -19.84 10.06
N LEU A 337 8.19 -19.30 9.35
CA LEU A 337 8.31 -19.34 7.90
C LEU A 337 9.18 -20.54 7.48
N THR A 338 8.87 -21.13 6.33
CA THR A 338 9.69 -22.22 5.75
C THR A 338 10.15 -21.80 4.36
N THR A 339 11.45 -21.83 4.12
CA THR A 339 12.06 -21.46 2.85
C THR A 339 12.14 -22.65 1.91
N ASP A 340 12.08 -22.38 0.62
CA ASP A 340 12.35 -23.35 -0.43
C ASP A 340 13.86 -23.58 -0.64
N ALA A 341 14.21 -24.39 -1.65
CA ALA A 341 15.59 -24.70 -2.01
C ALA A 341 16.40 -23.49 -2.51
N SER A 342 15.74 -22.38 -2.86
CA SER A 342 16.39 -21.14 -3.26
C SER A 342 16.59 -20.16 -2.10
N GLY A 343 16.13 -20.50 -0.89
CA GLY A 343 16.13 -19.55 0.23
C GLY A 343 15.05 -18.49 0.12
N THR A 344 13.97 -18.79 -0.60
CA THR A 344 12.81 -17.90 -0.80
C THR A 344 11.59 -18.44 -0.05
N VAL A 345 10.74 -17.55 0.45
CA VAL A 345 9.45 -17.89 1.05
C VAL A 345 8.36 -16.98 0.51
N ASN A 346 7.27 -17.59 0.00
CA ASN A 346 6.03 -16.89 -0.31
C ASN A 346 5.14 -16.91 0.94
N VAL A 347 5.05 -15.77 1.62
CA VAL A 347 4.27 -15.60 2.85
C VAL A 347 2.79 -15.50 2.51
N ASN A 348 1.98 -16.30 3.17
CA ASN A 348 0.52 -16.27 3.11
C ASN A 348 -0.03 -16.79 4.45
N ILE A 349 -0.19 -15.89 5.42
CA ILE A 349 -0.54 -16.21 6.82
C ILE A 349 -1.76 -15.38 7.23
N GLN A 350 -2.68 -15.98 7.97
CA GLN A 350 -3.75 -15.26 8.64
C GLN A 350 -3.60 -15.38 10.15
N ASP A 351 -3.75 -14.25 10.85
CA ASP A 351 -3.70 -14.20 12.30
C ASP A 351 -4.88 -13.39 12.87
N SER A 352 -5.56 -13.95 13.86
CA SER A 352 -6.77 -13.37 14.46
C SER A 352 -6.50 -12.52 15.71
N ILE A 353 -5.25 -12.44 16.17
CA ILE A 353 -4.86 -11.73 17.39
C ILE A 353 -4.27 -10.35 17.06
N ILE A 354 -3.34 -10.27 16.10
CA ILE A 354 -2.80 -8.97 15.65
C ILE A 354 -3.90 -8.13 15.01
N GLN A 355 -3.77 -6.80 15.07
CA GLN A 355 -4.68 -5.87 14.43
C GLN A 355 -3.95 -4.72 13.73
N LEU A 356 -4.59 -4.10 12.75
CA LEU A 356 -4.09 -2.91 12.05
C LEU A 356 -4.75 -1.62 12.54
N SER A 357 -5.92 -1.71 13.20
CA SER A 357 -6.50 -0.58 13.94
C SER A 357 -5.61 -0.18 15.12
N TYR A 358 -5.52 1.12 15.44
CA TYR A 358 -4.75 1.65 16.56
C TYR A 358 -5.40 1.33 17.92
N ASN A 359 -5.38 0.05 18.29
CA ASN A 359 -5.74 -0.44 19.61
C ASN A 359 -4.54 -1.14 20.28
N ASN A 360 -4.76 -1.75 21.43
CA ASN A 360 -3.68 -2.37 22.19
C ASN A 360 -3.04 -3.60 21.50
N ARG A 361 -3.60 -4.08 20.39
CA ARG A 361 -3.07 -5.17 19.54
C ARG A 361 -2.52 -4.68 18.21
N SER A 362 -2.46 -3.35 18.02
CA SER A 362 -1.97 -2.75 16.79
C SER A 362 -0.51 -3.10 16.53
N ILE A 363 -0.25 -3.60 15.32
CA ILE A 363 1.10 -3.86 14.82
C ILE A 363 1.63 -2.74 13.92
N VAL A 364 0.83 -1.70 13.66
CA VAL A 364 1.28 -0.49 12.96
C VAL A 364 2.32 0.23 13.83
N ASP A 365 3.32 0.81 13.17
CA ASP A 365 4.49 1.47 13.77
C ASP A 365 5.34 0.55 14.65
N ARG A 366 5.27 -0.76 14.36
CA ARG A 366 6.09 -1.81 14.96
C ARG A 366 6.96 -2.49 13.92
N THR A 367 7.86 -3.34 14.36
CA THR A 367 8.81 -4.00 13.46
C THR A 367 8.46 -5.46 13.27
N ILE A 368 8.32 -5.91 12.03
CA ILE A 368 8.27 -7.35 11.73
C ILE A 368 9.71 -7.89 11.62
N VAL A 369 9.96 -9.07 12.18
CA VAL A 369 11.29 -9.69 12.27
C VAL A 369 11.24 -11.16 11.87
N VAL A 370 12.22 -11.59 11.08
CA VAL A 370 12.52 -13.00 10.80
C VAL A 370 13.81 -13.37 11.54
N HIS A 371 13.79 -14.53 12.18
CA HIS A 371 14.90 -15.05 12.98
C HIS A 371 15.71 -16.13 12.25
N LEU A 372 16.92 -16.39 12.73
CA LEU A 372 17.85 -17.34 12.13
C LEU A 372 17.38 -18.79 12.28
N PHE A 373 16.78 -19.14 13.42
CA PHE A 373 16.34 -20.49 13.73
C PHE A 373 14.83 -20.59 13.83
N ARG A 374 14.37 -21.84 13.86
CA ARG A 374 12.99 -22.21 14.10
C ARG A 374 12.55 -21.75 15.50
N ASP A 375 11.37 -21.16 15.55
CA ASP A 375 10.60 -20.93 16.76
C ASP A 375 9.99 -22.27 17.27
N ASP A 376 10.26 -22.63 18.53
CA ASP A 376 9.78 -23.82 19.21
C ASP A 376 8.36 -23.72 19.80
N GLY A 377 7.72 -22.54 19.70
CA GLY A 377 6.37 -22.27 20.17
C GLY A 377 6.23 -22.34 21.69
N GLY A 378 7.29 -22.11 22.45
CA GLY A 378 7.30 -22.23 23.91
C GLY A 378 7.41 -23.66 24.43
N MET A 379 7.59 -24.65 23.54
CA MET A 379 7.54 -26.08 23.88
C MET A 379 8.90 -26.78 23.81
N GLY A 380 9.98 -26.04 23.51
CA GLY A 380 11.32 -26.64 23.31
C GLY A 380 12.08 -27.01 24.58
N GLY A 381 11.61 -26.59 25.75
CA GLY A 381 12.28 -26.87 27.04
C GLY A 381 13.58 -26.09 27.26
N HIS A 382 13.88 -25.11 26.41
CA HIS A 382 14.99 -24.17 26.59
C HIS A 382 14.57 -23.01 27.49
N ALA A 383 15.53 -22.35 28.15
CA ALA A 383 15.24 -21.18 29.00
C ALA A 383 14.54 -20.05 28.22
N ASP A 384 14.89 -19.92 26.94
CA ASP A 384 14.32 -18.90 26.04
C ASP A 384 13.06 -19.35 25.29
N SER A 385 12.58 -20.59 25.48
CA SER A 385 11.36 -21.07 24.82
C SER A 385 10.17 -20.19 25.19
N ASN A 386 9.99 -19.90 26.48
CA ASN A 386 8.85 -19.10 26.97
C ASN A 386 8.98 -17.58 26.73
N THR A 387 10.09 -17.11 26.15
CA THR A 387 10.34 -15.67 25.89
C THR A 387 10.46 -15.34 24.41
N THR A 388 11.13 -16.18 23.63
CA THR A 388 11.45 -15.89 22.22
C THR A 388 11.28 -17.10 21.31
N GLY A 389 10.74 -18.21 21.84
CA GLY A 389 10.65 -19.46 21.10
C GLY A 389 12.01 -20.08 20.77
N ASN A 390 13.08 -19.61 21.43
CA ASN A 390 14.46 -19.99 21.13
C ASN A 390 14.85 -19.79 19.64
N ALA A 391 14.28 -18.79 18.96
CA ALA A 391 14.45 -18.59 17.53
C ALA A 391 15.82 -18.00 17.13
N GLY A 392 16.66 -17.61 18.10
CA GLY A 392 18.02 -17.12 17.85
C GLY A 392 18.08 -15.70 17.27
N ALA A 393 19.14 -15.44 16.51
CA ALA A 393 19.47 -14.10 15.99
C ALA A 393 18.39 -13.55 15.05
N ARG A 394 18.28 -12.22 14.98
CA ARG A 394 17.37 -11.52 14.06
C ARG A 394 18.14 -11.28 12.76
N ILE A 395 17.58 -11.73 11.63
CA ILE A 395 18.32 -11.74 10.36
C ILE A 395 17.70 -10.86 9.29
N LEU A 396 16.44 -10.46 9.47
CA LEU A 396 15.69 -9.66 8.51
C LEU A 396 14.58 -8.91 9.27
N CYS A 397 14.46 -7.59 9.10
CA CYS A 397 13.44 -6.81 9.78
C CYS A 397 12.96 -5.60 8.97
N GLY A 398 11.76 -5.11 9.26
CA GLY A 398 11.19 -3.93 8.61
C GLY A 398 10.08 -3.27 9.43
N LEU A 399 9.95 -1.95 9.31
CA LEU A 399 8.87 -1.20 9.94
C LEU A 399 7.54 -1.47 9.23
N ILE A 400 6.48 -1.74 10.01
CA ILE A 400 5.10 -1.88 9.53
C ILE A 400 4.47 -0.49 9.51
N ILE A 401 4.16 0.01 8.31
CA ILE A 401 3.62 1.34 8.09
C ILE A 401 2.18 1.19 7.59
N LYS A 402 1.23 1.87 8.23
CA LYS A 402 -0.16 1.95 7.76
C LYS A 402 -0.18 2.66 6.41
N SER A 403 -0.81 2.05 5.41
CA SER A 403 -1.04 2.69 4.14
C SER A 403 -2.09 3.78 4.32
N SER A 404 -1.84 4.98 3.80
CA SER A 404 -2.71 6.14 4.03
C SER A 404 -4.02 6.02 3.25
N ALA A 405 -5.03 5.42 3.88
CA ALA A 405 -6.39 5.94 3.77
C ALA A 405 -6.55 6.90 4.95
N PHE A 406 -6.84 8.18 4.66
CA PHE A 406 -7.16 9.17 5.68
C PHE A 406 -8.26 8.56 6.58
N ASP A 407 -7.96 8.35 7.86
CA ASP A 407 -8.99 7.99 8.85
C ASP A 407 -9.99 9.14 8.83
N ILE A 408 -11.11 8.97 8.12
CA ILE A 408 -12.24 9.87 8.26
C ILE A 408 -12.74 9.60 9.67
N LYS A 409 -12.22 10.32 10.67
CA LYS A 409 -12.92 10.48 11.94
C LYS A 409 -14.30 11.01 11.55
N PRO A 410 -15.40 10.29 11.81
CA PRO A 410 -16.73 10.79 11.49
C PRO A 410 -16.92 12.07 12.31
N THR A 411 -16.79 13.21 11.64
CA THR A 411 -17.18 14.50 12.21
C THR A 411 -18.69 14.50 12.14
N ILE A 412 -19.35 14.22 13.27
CA ILE A 412 -20.80 14.37 13.38
C ILE A 412 -21.07 15.88 13.40
N THR A 413 -21.34 16.45 12.23
CA THR A 413 -21.83 17.82 12.11
C THR A 413 -23.32 17.79 12.47
N PHE A 414 -23.66 18.26 13.67
CA PHE A 414 -25.06 18.54 13.99
C PHE A 414 -25.50 19.77 13.20
N ASN A 415 -26.22 19.57 12.09
CA ASN A 415 -27.03 20.63 11.50
C ASN A 415 -28.19 20.95 12.47
N ARG A 416 -27.94 21.81 13.46
CA ARG A 416 -29.02 22.44 14.20
C ARG A 416 -29.63 23.50 13.29
N THR A 417 -30.74 23.17 12.64
CA THR A 417 -31.63 24.18 12.08
C THR A 417 -32.15 25.02 13.25
N ILE A 418 -31.62 26.23 13.41
CA ILE A 418 -32.23 27.23 14.31
C ILE A 418 -33.50 27.71 13.62
N VAL A 419 -34.65 27.24 14.10
CA VAL A 419 -35.94 27.82 13.73
C VAL A 419 -36.07 29.11 14.52
N VAL A 420 -35.72 30.24 13.91
CA VAL A 420 -36.00 31.56 14.46
C VAL A 420 -37.49 31.84 14.26
N HIS A 421 -38.26 31.76 15.33
CA HIS A 421 -39.59 32.37 15.36
C HIS A 421 -39.43 33.89 15.39
N LEU A 422 -39.70 34.56 14.27
CA LEU A 422 -39.87 36.01 14.24
C LEU A 422 -41.21 36.34 14.92
N LEU A 423 -41.16 36.63 16.22
CA LEU A 423 -42.25 37.33 16.89
C LEU A 423 -42.17 38.80 16.47
N HIS A 424 -43.22 39.29 15.80
CA HIS A 424 -43.49 40.71 15.70
C HIS A 424 -43.79 41.27 17.09
N GLY A 425 -43.10 42.34 17.50
CA GLY A 425 -43.41 43.05 18.74
C GLY A 425 -42.32 44.01 19.20
N ASP A 426 -42.35 45.20 18.62
CA ASP A 426 -42.13 46.52 19.22
C ASP A 426 -40.86 46.81 20.04
N GLY A 427 -39.95 47.56 19.41
CA GLY A 427 -39.40 48.79 19.97
C GLY A 427 -38.29 48.67 21.02
N GLY A 428 -37.09 49.12 20.63
CA GLY A 428 -36.18 49.79 21.57
C GLY A 428 -34.74 49.31 21.55
N GLN A 429 -33.89 50.20 21.04
CA GLN A 429 -32.60 50.61 21.62
C GLN A 429 -31.49 49.53 21.75
N ASP A 430 -30.48 49.75 20.91
CA ASP A 430 -29.07 49.90 21.29
C ASP A 430 -28.05 48.94 20.67
N GLU A 431 -27.01 49.63 20.26
CA GLU A 431 -25.92 49.30 19.36
C GLU A 431 -24.67 49.02 20.21
N PHE A 432 -23.79 48.17 19.68
CA PHE A 432 -22.42 47.86 20.13
C PHE A 432 -22.22 46.95 21.36
N ILE A 433 -21.42 45.89 21.19
CA ILE A 433 -19.99 45.86 21.57
C ILE A 433 -19.30 44.66 20.91
N ASP A 434 -18.15 44.95 20.31
CA ASP A 434 -17.11 44.06 19.80
C ASP A 434 -16.32 43.41 20.96
N SER A 435 -15.95 42.14 20.82
CA SER A 435 -14.67 41.68 21.39
C SER A 435 -14.18 40.40 20.69
N ASN A 436 -13.16 40.58 19.84
CA ASN A 436 -11.93 39.79 19.79
C ASN A 436 -11.97 38.35 20.32
N THR A 437 -11.73 37.38 19.44
CA THR A 437 -10.51 36.56 19.50
C THR A 437 -10.24 35.90 18.15
N THR A 438 -9.04 36.17 17.65
CA THR A 438 -8.29 35.40 16.66
C THR A 438 -8.17 33.93 17.03
N GLU A 439 -8.37 33.03 16.06
CA GLU A 439 -7.34 32.09 15.60
C GLU A 439 -7.79 31.39 14.30
N TYR A 440 -6.80 31.09 13.47
CA TYR A 440 -6.88 30.53 12.12
C TYR A 440 -7.41 29.09 12.11
N GLU A 441 -8.21 28.76 11.09
CA GLU A 441 -7.98 27.60 10.21
C GLU A 441 -8.28 28.00 8.76
#